data_AF-A0A6N2AKC2-F1
#
_entry.id   AF-A0A6N2AKC2-F1
#
_cell.length_a   1.000
_cell.length_b   1.000
_cell.length_c   1.000
_cell.angle_alpha   90.00
_cell.angle_beta   90.00
_cell.angle_gamma   90.00
#
_symmetry.space_group_name_H-M   'P 1'
#
loop_
_entity.id
_entity.type
_entity.pdbx_description
1 polymer ?
#
loop_
_entity_poly.entity_id
_entity_poly.type
_entity_poly.pdbx_seq_one_letter_code
_entity_poly.pdbx_strand_id
1 'polypeptide(L)'
;MKLKAELREGCIFTGWQEEDIEFAPTYKYHPDSDDYYGCSQNGKRGKSRAPAWCDRIIWFGKGLKQSQYNRGEFRLSDHRPVRAIFKAEVKVPSPLH
;
A
#
# COMPACT_ATOMS: atom_id res chain seq x y z
N MET A 1 1.08 -4.26 9.22
CA MET A 1 0.73 -3.71 10.55
C MET A 1 1.74 -2.72 11.09
N LYS A 2 3.06 -2.99 11.04
CA LYS A 2 4.09 -2.10 11.63
C LYS A 2 4.00 -0.63 11.17
N LEU A 3 3.97 -0.35 9.87
CA LEU A 3 3.96 1.04 9.37
C LEU A 3 2.75 1.87 9.86
N LYS A 4 1.54 1.28 9.85
CA LYS A 4 0.31 1.99 10.30
C LYS A 4 0.35 2.34 11.79
N ALA A 5 0.94 1.46 12.61
CA ALA A 5 1.13 1.73 14.03
C ALA A 5 2.09 2.90 14.24
N GLU A 6 3.23 2.87 13.55
CA GLU A 6 4.29 3.88 13.67
C GLU A 6 3.86 5.27 13.13
N LEU A 7 3.04 5.30 12.07
CA LEU A 7 2.38 6.52 11.59
C LEU A 7 1.39 7.10 12.62
N ARG A 8 0.58 6.24 13.26
CA ARG A 8 -0.42 6.68 14.27
C ARG A 8 0.22 7.15 15.56
N GLU A 9 1.29 6.49 15.99
CA GLU A 9 2.04 6.86 17.19
C GLU A 9 2.89 8.12 16.96
N GLY A 10 2.98 8.60 15.70
CA GLY A 10 3.72 9.81 15.35
C GLY A 10 5.22 9.67 15.51
N CYS A 11 5.72 8.45 15.75
CA CYS A 11 7.14 8.15 15.93
C CYS A 11 7.93 8.31 14.63
N ILE A 12 7.27 8.11 13.48
CA ILE A 12 7.80 8.35 12.14
C ILE A 12 6.71 8.98 11.26
N PHE A 13 7.11 9.77 10.26
CA PHE A 13 6.21 10.39 9.29
C PHE A 13 5.10 11.27 9.91
N THR A 14 5.43 12.07 10.94
CA THR A 14 4.50 13.02 11.55
C THR A 14 3.88 13.96 10.51
N GLY A 15 2.54 14.04 10.50
CA GLY A 15 1.76 14.86 9.56
C GLY A 15 1.55 14.24 8.18
N TRP A 16 2.14 13.07 7.89
CA TRP A 16 1.80 12.29 6.71
C TRP A 16 0.46 11.57 6.92
N GLN A 17 -0.20 11.26 5.82
CA GLN A 17 -1.50 10.64 5.76
C GLN A 17 -1.42 9.37 4.90
N GLU A 18 -2.24 8.38 5.26
CA GLU A 18 -2.46 7.16 4.50
C GLU A 18 -3.95 6.81 4.61
N GLU A 19 -4.62 6.50 3.49
CA GLU A 19 -5.99 6.01 3.54
C GLU A 19 -6.07 4.61 4.16
N ASP A 20 -7.28 4.25 4.57
CA ASP A 20 -7.52 2.91 5.07
C ASP A 20 -7.25 1.84 4.00
N ILE A 21 -6.55 0.80 4.43
CA ILE A 21 -6.21 -0.34 3.58
C ILE A 21 -7.33 -1.36 3.71
N GLU A 22 -8.12 -1.46 2.65
CA GLU A 22 -9.25 -2.39 2.54
C GLU A 22 -8.94 -3.56 1.58
N PHE A 23 -7.68 -3.70 1.16
CA PHE A 23 -7.23 -4.76 0.26
C PHE A 23 -6.34 -5.79 0.97
N ALA A 24 -6.30 -7.01 0.43
CA ALA A 24 -5.51 -8.12 0.97
C ALA A 24 -3.99 -7.82 0.96
N PRO A 25 -3.18 -8.50 1.80
CA PRO A 25 -1.73 -8.35 1.80
C PRO A 25 -1.12 -8.41 0.40
N THR A 26 -0.12 -7.57 0.14
CA THR A 26 0.50 -7.48 -1.18
C THR A 26 1.71 -8.39 -1.33
N TYR A 27 2.19 -8.97 -0.23
CA TYR A 27 3.37 -9.82 -0.15
C TYR A 27 3.13 -10.98 0.85
N LYS A 28 3.73 -12.17 0.75
CA LYS A 28 4.51 -12.74 -0.37
C LYS A 28 3.65 -13.78 -1.08
N TYR A 29 3.56 -13.73 -2.39
CA TYR A 29 2.84 -14.71 -3.20
C TYR A 29 3.76 -15.78 -3.81
N HIS A 30 3.20 -16.95 -4.11
CA HIS A 30 3.81 -17.88 -5.04
C HIS A 30 3.79 -17.30 -6.48
N PRO A 31 4.81 -17.58 -7.31
CA PRO A 31 4.80 -17.16 -8.71
C PRO A 31 3.52 -17.61 -9.42
N ASP A 32 2.88 -16.71 -10.16
CA ASP A 32 1.65 -16.96 -10.92
C ASP A 32 0.45 -17.50 -10.12
N SER A 33 0.47 -17.43 -8.79
CA SER A 33 -0.60 -17.93 -7.90
C SER A 33 -1.09 -16.85 -6.93
N ASP A 34 -2.33 -16.99 -6.46
CA ASP A 34 -2.91 -16.19 -5.39
C ASP A 34 -2.62 -16.77 -3.98
N ASP A 35 -1.88 -17.87 -3.92
CA ASP A 35 -1.48 -18.48 -2.66
C ASP A 35 -0.31 -17.70 -2.02
N TYR A 36 -0.46 -17.40 -0.74
CA TYR A 36 0.63 -16.85 0.05
C TYR A 36 1.73 -17.87 0.30
N TYR A 37 2.97 -17.42 0.13
CA TYR A 37 4.16 -18.21 0.40
C TYR A 37 4.22 -18.60 1.89
N GLY A 38 4.04 -19.89 2.17
CA GLY A 38 4.07 -20.43 3.54
C GLY A 38 2.71 -20.89 4.09
N CYS A 39 1.61 -20.73 3.36
CA CYS A 39 0.29 -21.28 3.73
C CYS A 39 0.02 -22.70 3.16
N SER A 40 0.91 -23.25 2.33
CA SER A 40 0.71 -24.60 1.76
C SER A 40 0.78 -25.69 2.83
N GLN A 41 -0.26 -26.52 2.89
CA GLN A 41 -0.38 -27.68 3.80
C GLN A 41 0.62 -28.80 3.48
N ASN A 42 1.28 -28.76 2.32
CA ASN A 42 2.19 -29.81 1.85
C ASN A 42 3.66 -29.37 1.93
N GLY A 43 4.16 -29.33 3.16
CA GLY A 43 5.51 -29.80 3.48
C GLY A 43 6.71 -29.19 2.74
N LYS A 44 6.95 -27.88 2.88
CA LYS A 44 8.33 -27.35 3.02
C LYS A 44 8.31 -26.20 4.02
N ARG A 45 8.77 -26.47 5.24
CA ARG A 45 9.10 -25.51 6.32
C ARG A 45 10.29 -24.61 5.91
N GLY A 46 10.23 -23.96 4.75
CA GLY A 46 11.09 -22.81 4.44
C GLY A 46 10.68 -21.62 5.31
N LYS A 47 11.54 -20.59 5.44
CA LYS A 47 11.27 -19.34 6.18
C LYS A 47 9.86 -18.81 5.83
N SER A 48 8.87 -19.16 6.65
CA SER A 48 7.49 -18.73 6.48
C SER A 48 7.47 -17.22 6.66
N ARG A 49 7.15 -16.50 5.58
CA ARG A 49 6.95 -15.05 5.66
C ARG A 49 5.45 -14.85 5.80
N ALA A 50 5.02 -14.33 6.95
CA ALA A 50 3.63 -13.96 7.14
C ALA A 50 3.21 -12.97 6.04
N PRO A 51 1.96 -13.05 5.53
CA PRO A 51 1.43 -12.07 4.61
C PRO A 51 1.60 -10.64 5.16
N ALA A 52 2.06 -9.72 4.31
CA ALA A 52 2.39 -8.36 4.68
C ALA A 52 1.95 -7.34 3.62
N TRP A 53 1.71 -6.12 4.09
CA TRP A 53 1.47 -4.94 3.26
C TRP A 53 2.75 -4.12 3.22
N CYS A 54 3.71 -4.58 2.42
CA CYS A 54 5.00 -3.90 2.25
C CYS A 54 4.91 -2.71 1.30
N ASP A 55 3.91 -2.72 0.42
CA ASP A 55 3.73 -1.74 -0.65
C ASP A 55 2.70 -0.70 -0.19
N ARG A 56 3.13 0.56 -0.02
CA ARG A 56 2.38 1.61 0.69
C ARG A 56 2.50 2.93 -0.05
N ILE A 57 1.42 3.71 -0.07
CA ILE A 57 1.39 5.06 -0.64
C ILE A 57 0.92 6.01 0.46
N ILE A 58 1.80 6.91 0.86
CA ILE A 58 1.54 7.94 1.88
C ILE A 58 1.73 9.32 1.26
N TRP A 59 1.03 10.33 1.77
CA TRP A 59 1.16 11.72 1.29
C TRP A 59 1.25 12.70 2.45
N PHE A 60 1.76 13.90 2.16
CA PHE A 60 1.88 14.99 3.12
C PHE A 60 1.39 16.29 2.50
N GLY A 61 0.81 17.16 3.32
CA GLY A 61 0.37 18.50 2.92
C GLY A 61 -1.14 18.62 2.75
N LYS A 62 -1.57 19.78 2.26
CA LYS A 62 -2.97 20.14 2.06
C LYS A 62 -3.33 20.09 0.58
N GLY A 63 -4.63 20.00 0.27
CA GLY A 63 -5.14 20.03 -1.11
C GLY A 63 -5.03 18.70 -1.86
N LEU A 64 -4.49 17.65 -1.24
CA LEU A 64 -4.58 16.29 -1.76
C LEU A 64 -5.64 15.52 -0.98
N LYS A 65 -6.62 14.99 -1.70
CA LYS A 65 -7.60 14.04 -1.18
C LYS A 65 -7.47 12.73 -1.94
N GLN A 66 -7.04 11.67 -1.25
CA GLN A 66 -7.04 10.34 -1.83
C GLN A 66 -8.49 9.89 -2.04
N SER A 67 -8.80 9.39 -3.24
CA SER A 67 -10.13 8.95 -3.63
C SER A 67 -10.21 7.45 -3.87
N GLN A 68 -9.07 6.79 -4.11
CA GLN A 68 -8.97 5.34 -4.21
C GLN A 68 -7.65 4.86 -3.61
N TYR A 69 -7.70 3.70 -2.93
CA TYR A 69 -6.54 2.97 -2.47
C TYR A 69 -6.78 1.47 -2.61
N ASN A 70 -6.10 0.81 -3.56
CA ASN A 70 -6.36 -0.60 -3.84
C ASN A 70 -5.13 -1.29 -4.44
N ARG A 71 -5.18 -2.62 -4.47
CA ARG A 71 -4.21 -3.45 -5.18
C ARG A 71 -4.73 -3.86 -6.56
N GLY A 72 -3.82 -4.18 -7.47
CA GLY A 72 -4.10 -4.92 -8.70
C GLY A 72 -3.78 -6.41 -8.53
N GLU A 73 -4.39 -7.25 -9.35
CA GLU A 73 -4.27 -8.72 -9.28
C GLU A 73 -3.26 -9.30 -10.28
N PHE A 74 -2.32 -8.47 -10.76
CA PHE A 74 -1.26 -8.92 -11.65
C PHE A 74 -0.29 -9.84 -10.91
N ARG A 75 -0.01 -11.01 -11.49
CA ARG A 75 0.77 -12.09 -10.83
C ARG A 75 2.23 -12.21 -11.30
N LEU A 76 2.72 -11.18 -12.00
CA LEU A 76 4.07 -11.13 -12.58
C LEU A 76 5.20 -11.08 -11.54
N SER A 77 4.86 -10.90 -10.26
CA SER A 77 5.79 -10.78 -9.13
C SER A 77 5.23 -11.50 -7.91
N ASP A 78 6.07 -11.78 -6.92
CA ASP A 78 5.66 -12.19 -5.57
C ASP A 78 5.01 -11.04 -4.78
N HIS A 79 4.95 -9.85 -5.38
CA HIS A 79 4.16 -8.70 -4.95
C HIS A 79 2.95 -8.46 -5.83
N ARG A 80 1.92 -7.83 -5.26
CA ARG A 80 0.74 -7.32 -5.96
C ARG A 80 0.84 -5.79 -6.05
N PRO A 81 0.71 -5.19 -7.25
CA PRO A 81 0.90 -3.76 -7.42
C PRO A 81 -0.16 -2.97 -6.64
N VAL A 82 0.26 -1.90 -5.97
CA VAL A 82 -0.62 -0.99 -5.23
C VAL A 82 -0.79 0.30 -6.02
N ARG A 83 -2.01 0.83 -6.07
CA ARG A 83 -2.31 2.11 -6.70
C ARG A 83 -3.15 2.99 -5.79
N ALA A 84 -2.96 4.29 -5.95
CA ALA A 84 -3.75 5.32 -5.31
C ALA A 84 -4.17 6.36 -6.34
N ILE A 85 -5.39 6.88 -6.20
CA ILE A 85 -5.88 8.00 -7.01
C ILE A 85 -6.12 9.18 -6.08
N PHE A 86 -5.66 10.36 -6.48
CA PHE A 86 -5.81 11.60 -5.73
C PHE A 86 -6.60 12.63 -6.53
N LYS A 87 -7.42 13.41 -5.82
CA LYS A 87 -7.90 14.71 -6.29
C LYS A 87 -6.98 15.77 -5.71
N ALA A 88 -6.45 16.64 -6.56
CA ALA A 88 -5.52 17.70 -6.18
C ALA A 88 -6.16 19.08 -6.41
N GLU A 89 -6.15 19.91 -5.37
CA GLU A 89 -6.45 21.33 -5.46
C GLU A 89 -5.20 22.07 -5.95
N VAL A 90 -5.34 22.84 -7.02
CA VAL A 90 -4.24 23.60 -7.62
C VAL A 90 -4.65 25.06 -7.73
N LYS A 91 -3.76 25.95 -7.30
CA LYS A 91 -3.93 27.40 -7.52
C LYS A 91 -3.54 27.71 -8.97
N VAL A 92 -4.50 28.18 -9.75
CA VAL A 92 -4.23 28.70 -11.10
C VAL A 92 -3.95 30.20 -10.95
N PRO A 93 -2.77 30.69 -11.39
CA PRO A 93 -2.50 32.12 -11.42
C PRO A 93 -3.52 32.84 -12.32
N SER A 94 -4.02 33.98 -11.88
CA SER A 94 -4.81 34.85 -12.75
C SER A 94 -3.96 35.33 -13.93
N PRO A 95 -4.52 35.46 -15.14
CA PRO A 95 -3.82 36.09 -16.25
C PRO A 95 -3.38 37.50 -15.84
N LEU A 96 -2.12 37.85 -16.14
CA LEU A 96 -1.63 39.22 -16.01
C LEU A 96 -2.49 40.10 -16.93
N HIS A 97 -3.19 41.08 -16.35
CA HIS A 97 -3.82 42.17 -17.09
C HIS A 97 -2.77 43.17 -17.56
#